data_AF-A0A5K1AM38-F1
#
_entry.id   AF-A0A5K1AM38-F1
#
_cell.length_a   1.000
_cell.length_b   1.000
_cell.length_c   1.000
_cell.angle_alpha   90.00
_cell.angle_beta   90.00
_cell.angle_gamma   90.00
#
_symmetry.space_group_name_H-M   'P 1'
#
loop_
_entity.id
_entity.type
_entity.pdbx_description
1 polymer ?
#
loop_
_entity_poly.entity_id
_entity_poly.type
_entity_poly.pdbx_seq_one_letter_code
_entity_poly.pdbx_strand_id
1 'polypeptide(L)'
;MKQQQRRTVVLYPSPGMGHLITMVELGKLIHLRLRLPVTVLIASPPFNLGDYTPYIKAVESSNLGVSFHHLPQPLDFSNQHHNAQHHELLIFEFLNTCNPHVKDALELISQSSIILAFVVDFFCISSMSVAAGSLGLPVYIYFTSSAGVLATFLYLNELDHQTDLSFRNLNADLHIPGIPHCLPWICLFRCWIAKKLTF
;
A
#
# COMPACT_ATOMS: atom_id res chain seq x y z
N MET A 1 25.61 -27.62 -15.51
CA MET A 1 24.23 -27.11 -15.69
C MET A 1 24.10 -25.85 -14.86
N LYS A 2 23.79 -24.68 -15.46
CA LYS A 2 23.53 -23.47 -14.68
C LYS A 2 22.22 -23.71 -13.92
N GLN A 3 22.23 -23.69 -12.59
CA GLN A 3 20.99 -23.65 -11.82
C GLN A 3 20.22 -22.41 -12.27
N GLN A 4 19.02 -22.62 -12.80
CA GLN A 4 18.15 -21.53 -13.18
C GLN A 4 17.68 -20.86 -11.88
N GLN A 5 18.16 -19.64 -11.62
CA GLN A 5 17.68 -18.88 -10.47
C GLN A 5 16.17 -18.69 -10.60
N ARG A 6 15.43 -19.02 -9.53
CA ARG A 6 13.98 -18.83 -9.46
C ARG A 6 13.67 -17.35 -9.65
N ARG A 7 12.52 -17.03 -10.24
CA ARG A 7 12.07 -15.65 -10.45
C ARG A 7 10.80 -15.44 -9.65
N THR A 8 10.60 -14.26 -9.08
CA THR A 8 9.42 -13.95 -8.26
C THR A 8 8.97 -12.51 -8.42
N VAL A 9 7.72 -12.24 -8.06
CA VAL A 9 7.20 -10.91 -7.83
C VAL A 9 6.87 -10.77 -6.35
N VAL A 10 7.28 -9.65 -5.75
CA VAL A 10 6.98 -9.36 -4.35
C VAL A 10 5.92 -8.28 -4.29
N LEU A 11 4.85 -8.51 -3.53
CA LEU A 11 3.76 -7.57 -3.30
C LEU A 11 3.78 -7.10 -1.85
N TYR A 12 3.51 -5.82 -1.61
CA TYR A 12 3.46 -5.25 -0.26
C TYR A 12 2.19 -4.43 -0.05
N PRO A 13 1.07 -5.08 0.35
CA PRO A 13 -0.15 -4.38 0.71
C PRO A 13 0.00 -3.65 2.05
N SER A 14 -0.75 -2.57 2.20
CA SER A 14 -0.94 -1.94 3.51
C SER A 14 -1.91 -2.74 4.37
N PRO A 15 -1.87 -2.58 5.71
CA PRO A 15 -2.75 -3.30 6.61
C PRO A 15 -4.22 -2.92 6.38
N GLY A 16 -5.06 -3.92 6.12
CA GLY A 16 -6.50 -3.78 5.95
C GLY A 16 -7.05 -4.80 4.96
N MET A 17 -8.22 -5.38 5.24
CA MET A 17 -8.78 -6.45 4.39
C MET A 17 -8.99 -6.03 2.93
N GLY A 18 -9.40 -4.79 2.67
CA GLY A 18 -9.57 -4.28 1.31
C GLY A 18 -8.27 -4.23 0.51
N HIS A 19 -7.19 -3.78 1.15
CA HIS A 19 -5.85 -3.73 0.54
C HIS A 19 -5.27 -5.13 0.34
N LEU A 20 -5.41 -6.01 1.35
CA LEU A 20 -4.90 -7.37 1.27
C LEU A 20 -5.60 -8.22 0.20
N ILE A 21 -6.94 -8.21 0.16
CA ILE A 21 -7.70 -9.02 -0.81
C ILE A 21 -7.30 -8.62 -2.23
N THR A 22 -7.36 -7.32 -2.55
CA THR A 22 -7.09 -6.84 -3.91
C THR A 22 -5.65 -7.11 -4.35
N MET A 23 -4.69 -6.98 -3.44
CA MET A 23 -3.29 -7.32 -3.71
C MET A 23 -3.09 -8.82 -3.94
N VAL A 24 -3.77 -9.68 -3.17
CA VAL A 24 -3.73 -11.14 -3.39
C VAL A 24 -4.37 -11.52 -4.73
N GLU A 25 -5.48 -10.90 -5.11
CA GLU A 25 -6.09 -11.14 -6.43
C GLU A 25 -5.16 -10.71 -7.57
N LEU A 26 -4.45 -9.58 -7.44
CA LEU A 26 -3.39 -9.20 -8.37
C LEU A 26 -2.29 -10.27 -8.42
N GLY A 27 -1.85 -10.80 -7.27
CA GLY A 27 -0.87 -11.88 -7.18
C GLY A 27 -1.31 -13.16 -7.89
N LYS A 28 -2.56 -13.58 -7.69
CA LYS A 28 -3.15 -14.72 -8.41
C LYS A 28 -3.15 -14.48 -9.92
N LEU A 29 -3.54 -13.29 -10.38
CA LEU A 29 -3.54 -12.95 -11.80
C LEU A 29 -2.12 -12.99 -12.40
N ILE A 30 -1.13 -12.43 -11.70
CA ILE A 30 0.29 -12.49 -12.09
C ILE A 30 0.73 -13.95 -12.22
N HIS A 31 0.41 -14.78 -11.23
CA HIS A 31 0.75 -16.20 -11.26
C HIS A 31 0.10 -16.93 -12.44
N LEU A 32 -1.21 -16.75 -12.63
CA LEU A 32 -1.94 -17.42 -13.71
C LEU A 32 -1.44 -17.01 -15.11
N ARG A 33 -1.15 -15.72 -15.32
CA ARG A 33 -0.80 -15.18 -16.64
C ARG A 33 0.67 -15.29 -16.97
N LEU A 34 1.55 -15.06 -15.99
CA LEU A 34 3.00 -14.99 -16.20
C LEU A 34 3.73 -16.23 -15.68
N ARG A 35 3.05 -17.14 -14.99
CA ARG A 35 3.63 -18.36 -14.38
C ARG A 35 4.76 -18.03 -13.39
N LEU A 36 4.67 -16.87 -12.75
CA LEU A 36 5.60 -16.43 -11.72
C LEU A 36 5.03 -16.75 -10.33
N PRO A 37 5.83 -17.28 -9.40
CA PRO A 37 5.45 -17.29 -8.00
C PRO A 37 5.37 -15.85 -7.47
N VAL A 38 4.53 -15.67 -6.46
CA VAL A 38 4.32 -14.39 -5.80
C VAL A 38 4.52 -14.53 -4.31
N THR A 39 5.21 -13.57 -3.71
CA THR A 39 5.35 -13.44 -2.26
C THR A 39 4.68 -12.14 -1.81
N VAL A 40 3.77 -12.22 -0.85
CA VAL A 40 3.09 -11.06 -0.26
C VAL A 40 3.73 -10.78 1.10
N LEU A 41 4.31 -9.59 1.27
CA LEU A 41 4.82 -9.12 2.56
C LEU A 41 3.65 -8.68 3.44
N ILE A 42 3.61 -9.13 4.70
CA ILE A 42 2.53 -8.80 5.64
C ILE A 42 3.12 -8.00 6.82
N ALA A 43 2.74 -6.73 6.91
CA ALA A 43 2.97 -5.91 8.09
C ALA A 43 1.72 -5.96 9.00
N SER A 44 1.92 -6.28 10.28
CA SER A 44 0.82 -6.44 11.25
C SER A 44 0.92 -5.35 12.31
N PRO A 45 0.16 -4.24 12.23
CA PRO A 45 0.22 -3.20 13.25
C PRO A 45 -0.30 -3.68 14.61
N PRO A 46 0.15 -3.09 15.73
CA PRO A 46 -0.29 -3.46 17.08
C PRO A 46 -1.68 -2.91 17.45
N PHE A 47 -2.53 -2.60 16.46
CA PHE A 47 -3.91 -2.15 16.64
C PHE A 47 -4.88 -3.00 15.80
N ASN A 48 -6.12 -3.10 16.27
CA ASN A 48 -7.09 -4.03 15.70
C ASN A 48 -7.61 -3.55 14.33
N LEU A 49 -7.32 -4.32 13.28
CA LEU A 49 -7.83 -4.14 11.92
C LEU A 49 -8.62 -5.36 11.42
N GLY A 50 -8.97 -6.27 12.33
CA GLY A 50 -9.50 -7.60 12.02
C GLY A 50 -8.43 -8.67 11.90
N ASP A 51 -8.86 -9.94 11.95
CA ASP A 51 -7.99 -11.10 11.80
C ASP A 51 -7.91 -11.55 10.34
N TYR A 52 -6.73 -11.46 9.75
CA TYR A 52 -6.45 -11.86 8.38
C TYR A 52 -6.07 -13.34 8.25
N THR A 53 -5.77 -13.99 9.38
CA THR A 53 -5.23 -15.35 9.43
C THR A 53 -6.09 -16.38 8.67
N PRO A 54 -7.43 -16.39 8.79
CA PRO A 54 -8.26 -17.33 8.05
C PRO A 54 -8.15 -17.14 6.53
N TYR A 55 -8.11 -15.89 6.07
CA TYR A 55 -7.98 -15.56 4.66
C TYR A 55 -6.60 -15.97 4.12
N ILE A 56 -5.52 -15.64 4.82
CA ILE A 56 -4.14 -16.01 4.46
C ILE A 56 -4.03 -17.53 4.32
N LYS A 57 -4.48 -18.29 5.34
CA LYS A 57 -4.45 -19.76 5.33
C LYS A 57 -5.23 -20.36 4.16
N ALA A 58 -6.39 -19.79 3.85
CA ALA A 58 -7.20 -20.23 2.71
C ALA A 58 -6.47 -20.00 1.37
N VAL A 59 -5.77 -18.86 1.22
CA VAL A 59 -4.98 -18.56 0.03
C VAL A 59 -3.76 -19.47 -0.08
N GLU A 60 -3.02 -19.70 1.01
CA GLU A 60 -1.88 -20.62 1.01
C GLU A 60 -2.29 -22.06 0.63
N SER A 61 -3.46 -22.49 1.11
CA SER A 61 -4.02 -23.81 0.80
C SER A 61 -4.57 -23.93 -0.63
N SER A 62 -4.79 -22.81 -1.33
CA SER A 62 -5.38 -22.80 -2.67
C SER A 62 -4.41 -23.22 -3.79
N ASN A 63 -3.12 -23.37 -3.48
CA ASN A 63 -2.06 -23.69 -4.43
C ASN A 63 -2.01 -22.75 -5.66
N LEU A 64 -2.44 -21.49 -5.50
CA LEU A 64 -2.49 -20.47 -6.56
C LEU A 64 -1.17 -19.69 -6.72
N GLY A 65 -0.04 -20.28 -6.31
CA GLY A 65 1.29 -19.70 -6.46
C GLY A 65 1.55 -18.42 -5.68
N VAL A 66 0.70 -18.12 -4.68
CA VAL A 66 0.85 -16.99 -3.75
C VAL A 66 1.30 -17.53 -2.40
N SER A 67 2.33 -16.91 -1.84
CA SER A 67 2.90 -17.20 -0.52
C SER A 67 2.98 -15.92 0.30
N PHE A 68 3.09 -16.03 1.63
CA PHE A 68 3.13 -14.89 2.52
C PHE A 68 4.42 -14.85 3.33
N HIS A 69 4.93 -13.65 3.58
CA HIS A 69 6.07 -13.40 4.45
C HIS A 69 5.70 -12.34 5.48
N HIS A 70 5.54 -12.74 6.72
CA HIS A 70 5.22 -11.83 7.82
C HIS A 70 6.48 -11.06 8.26
N LEU A 71 6.39 -9.74 8.21
CA LEU A 71 7.45 -8.87 8.70
C LEU A 71 7.48 -8.90 10.24
N PRO A 72 8.68 -8.82 10.86
CA PRO A 72 8.82 -8.58 12.28
C PRO A 72 8.07 -7.32 12.74
N GLN A 73 7.63 -7.32 14.01
CA GLN A 73 7.14 -6.11 14.66
C GLN A 73 8.29 -5.12 14.86
N PRO A 74 8.16 -3.87 14.40
CA PRO A 74 9.11 -2.81 14.72
C PRO A 74 9.16 -2.59 16.24
N LEU A 75 10.36 -2.59 16.82
CA LEU A 75 10.55 -2.48 18.28
C LEU A 75 10.06 -1.13 18.86
N ASP A 76 10.10 -0.07 18.04
CA ASP A 76 9.89 1.31 18.49
C ASP A 76 8.48 1.85 18.21
N PHE A 77 7.58 1.03 17.64
CA PHE A 77 6.21 1.48 17.35
C PHE A 77 5.28 1.22 18.55
N SER A 78 5.10 2.23 19.41
CA SER A 78 4.15 2.16 20.52
C SER A 78 2.86 2.94 20.21
N ASN A 79 1.70 2.36 20.54
CA ASN A 79 0.40 3.03 20.42
C ASN A 79 0.23 4.26 21.35
N GLN A 80 1.25 4.62 22.14
CA GLN A 80 1.11 5.55 23.26
C GLN A 80 1.17 7.04 22.88
N HIS A 81 1.55 7.40 21.64
CA HIS A 81 1.76 8.80 21.25
C HIS A 81 0.86 9.34 20.15
N HIS A 82 -0.06 8.54 19.63
CA HIS A 82 -0.83 8.94 18.46
C HIS A 82 -2.27 9.25 18.86
N ASN A 83 -2.62 10.54 18.80
CA ASN A 83 -4.00 10.98 18.88
C ASN A 83 -4.83 10.15 17.90
N ALA A 84 -5.81 9.41 18.40
CA ALA A 84 -6.70 8.51 17.65
C ALA A 84 -7.54 9.19 16.55
N GLN A 85 -7.27 10.47 16.23
CA GLN A 85 -8.01 11.26 15.27
C GLN A 85 -7.63 10.94 13.81
N HIS A 86 -6.44 10.41 13.53
CA HIS A 86 -5.95 10.18 12.16
C HIS A 86 -5.39 8.76 11.93
N HIS A 87 -6.28 7.82 11.62
CA HIS A 87 -5.94 6.41 11.38
C HIS A 87 -4.93 6.19 10.23
N GLU A 88 -4.98 7.03 9.20
CA GLU A 88 -4.14 6.96 8.01
C GLU A 88 -2.71 7.37 8.33
N LEU A 89 -2.52 8.43 9.13
CA LEU A 89 -1.20 8.85 9.61
C LEU A 89 -0.55 7.74 10.43
N LEU A 90 -1.32 7.13 11.33
CA LEU A 90 -0.91 5.96 12.10
C LEU A 90 -0.42 4.80 11.23
N ILE A 91 -1.14 4.49 10.15
CA ILE A 91 -0.74 3.45 9.20
C ILE A 91 0.56 3.84 8.48
N PHE A 92 0.68 5.09 8.02
CA PHE A 92 1.91 5.59 7.38
C PHE A 92 3.13 5.52 8.29
N GLU A 93 3.00 6.00 9.53
CA GLU A 93 4.07 5.99 10.53
C GLU A 93 4.49 4.55 10.84
N PHE A 94 3.52 3.66 11.07
CA PHE A 94 3.80 2.24 11.27
C PHE A 94 4.57 1.64 10.10
N LEU A 95 4.08 1.80 8.86
CA LEU A 95 4.72 1.24 7.68
C LEU A 95 6.11 1.83 7.41
N ASN A 96 6.34 3.10 7.75
CA ASN A 96 7.66 3.70 7.70
C ASN A 96 8.64 3.01 8.66
N THR A 97 8.19 2.65 9.87
CA THR A 97 9.03 1.88 10.82
C THR A 97 9.29 0.45 10.34
N CYS A 98 8.47 -0.12 9.46
CA CYS A 98 8.71 -1.43 8.84
C CYS A 98 9.78 -1.42 7.73
N ASN A 99 10.20 -0.26 7.23
CA ASN A 99 11.12 -0.16 6.08
C ASN A 99 12.43 -0.96 6.22
N PRO A 100 13.13 -0.98 7.38
CA PRO A 100 14.29 -1.86 7.58
C PRO A 100 13.93 -3.34 7.40
N HIS A 101 12.81 -3.77 7.95
CA HIS A 101 12.34 -5.16 7.81
C HIS A 101 11.93 -5.51 6.38
N VAL A 102 11.35 -4.56 5.63
CA VAL A 102 11.08 -4.73 4.20
C VAL A 102 12.40 -4.94 3.44
N LYS A 103 13.43 -4.15 3.75
CA LYS A 103 14.77 -4.33 3.16
C LYS A 103 15.30 -5.72 3.42
N ASP A 104 15.31 -6.15 4.68
CA ASP A 104 15.84 -7.46 5.10
C ASP A 104 15.08 -8.60 4.41
N ALA A 105 13.74 -8.49 4.31
CA ALA A 105 12.91 -9.47 3.62
C ALA A 105 13.22 -9.55 2.12
N LEU A 106 13.38 -8.40 1.45
CA LEU A 106 13.73 -8.35 0.02
C LEU A 106 15.14 -8.91 -0.24
N GLU A 107 16.11 -8.61 0.63
CA GLU A 107 17.46 -9.18 0.57
C GLU A 107 17.42 -10.70 0.76
N LEU A 108 16.69 -11.19 1.75
CA LEU A 108 16.51 -12.61 2.01
C LEU A 108 15.88 -13.33 0.82
N ILE A 109 14.82 -12.77 0.23
CA ILE A 109 14.19 -13.33 -0.97
C ILE A 109 15.18 -13.34 -2.14
N SER A 110 15.96 -12.27 -2.30
CA SER A 110 16.96 -12.12 -3.37
C SER A 110 18.09 -13.15 -3.32
N GLN A 111 18.38 -13.71 -2.14
CA GLN A 111 19.36 -14.80 -1.99
C GLN A 111 18.93 -16.09 -2.71
N SER A 112 17.62 -16.31 -2.87
CA SER A 112 17.06 -17.53 -3.45
C SER A 112 16.40 -17.33 -4.82
N SER A 113 15.99 -16.10 -5.13
CA SER A 113 15.19 -15.76 -6.31
C SER A 113 15.52 -14.37 -6.86
N ILE A 114 15.46 -14.21 -8.18
CA ILE A 114 15.49 -12.89 -8.82
C ILE A 114 14.11 -12.23 -8.64
N ILE A 115 14.07 -11.10 -7.96
CA ILE A 115 12.87 -10.26 -7.83
C ILE A 115 12.70 -9.44 -9.11
N LEU A 116 11.65 -9.73 -9.88
CA LEU A 116 11.38 -9.05 -11.15
C LEU A 116 10.63 -7.73 -10.97
N ALA A 117 9.82 -7.63 -9.91
CA ALA A 117 9.07 -6.45 -9.57
C ALA A 117 8.75 -6.46 -8.07
N PHE A 118 8.81 -5.28 -7.47
CA PHE A 118 8.26 -5.00 -6.15
C PHE A 118 7.04 -4.09 -6.33
N VAL A 119 5.86 -4.58 -5.97
CA VAL A 119 4.60 -3.83 -6.13
C VAL A 119 4.10 -3.42 -4.75
N VAL A 120 3.95 -2.13 -4.53
CA VAL A 120 3.56 -1.56 -3.23
C VAL A 120 2.15 -0.97 -3.30
N ASP A 121 1.42 -1.06 -2.19
CA ASP A 121 0.21 -0.25 -1.98
C ASP A 121 0.56 1.23 -1.75
N PHE A 122 -0.42 2.12 -1.93
CA PHE A 122 -0.28 3.57 -1.71
C PHE A 122 0.29 3.94 -0.33
N PHE A 123 -0.12 3.27 0.75
CA PHE A 123 0.41 3.61 2.08
C PHE A 123 1.85 3.12 2.29
N CYS A 124 2.34 2.21 1.44
CA CYS A 124 3.66 1.61 1.52
C CYS A 124 4.72 2.31 0.66
N ILE A 125 4.41 3.46 0.06
CA ILE A 125 5.27 4.14 -0.93
C ILE A 125 6.67 4.50 -0.40
N SER A 126 6.84 4.70 0.91
CA SER A 126 8.17 4.99 1.47
C SER A 126 9.16 3.85 1.26
N SER A 127 8.67 2.60 1.23
CA SER A 127 9.48 1.40 0.94
C SER A 127 9.99 1.35 -0.50
N MET A 128 9.48 2.17 -1.42
CA MET A 128 9.99 2.27 -2.78
C MET A 128 11.43 2.77 -2.78
N SER A 129 11.75 3.76 -1.94
CA SER A 129 13.11 4.31 -1.81
C SER A 129 14.10 3.24 -1.34
N VAL A 130 13.67 2.35 -0.45
CA VAL A 130 14.45 1.21 0.04
C VAL A 130 14.71 0.23 -1.10
N ALA A 131 13.66 -0.22 -1.80
CA ALA A 131 13.77 -1.22 -2.86
C ALA A 131 14.53 -0.72 -4.10
N ALA A 132 14.21 0.48 -4.59
CA ALA A 132 14.87 1.06 -5.75
C ALA A 132 16.28 1.57 -5.42
N GLY A 133 16.42 2.32 -4.32
CA GLY A 133 17.67 2.97 -3.96
C GLY A 133 18.72 2.03 -3.38
N SER A 134 18.32 1.08 -2.52
CA SER A 134 19.28 0.17 -1.88
C SER A 134 19.51 -1.12 -2.67
N LEU A 135 18.49 -1.60 -3.40
CA LEU A 135 18.52 -2.92 -4.04
C LEU A 135 18.40 -2.87 -5.57
N GLY A 136 18.15 -1.69 -6.16
CA GLY A 136 18.03 -1.54 -7.63
C GLY A 136 16.81 -2.27 -8.23
N LEU A 137 15.77 -2.54 -7.43
CA LEU A 137 14.60 -3.30 -7.88
C LEU A 137 13.65 -2.42 -8.71
N PRO A 138 12.98 -2.99 -9.74
CA PRO A 138 11.84 -2.33 -10.39
C PRO A 138 10.68 -2.21 -9.42
N VAL A 139 10.19 -0.99 -9.17
CA VAL A 139 9.10 -0.73 -8.21
C VAL A 139 7.88 -0.16 -8.90
N TYR A 140 6.70 -0.68 -8.54
CA TYR A 140 5.40 -0.26 -9.07
C TYR A 140 4.43 0.04 -7.93
N ILE A 141 3.50 0.96 -8.15
CA ILE A 141 2.42 1.27 -7.20
C ILE A 141 1.14 0.61 -7.71
N TYR A 142 0.50 -0.18 -6.86
CA TYR A 142 -0.87 -0.64 -7.07
C TYR A 142 -1.82 0.23 -6.25
N PHE A 143 -2.52 1.13 -6.93
CA PHE A 143 -3.49 2.02 -6.29
C PHE A 143 -4.84 1.30 -6.17
N THR A 144 -5.20 0.95 -4.95
CA THR A 144 -6.38 0.11 -4.62
C THR A 144 -7.72 0.85 -4.67
N SER A 145 -7.73 2.10 -5.16
CA SER A 145 -8.92 2.94 -5.31
C SER A 145 -9.09 3.40 -6.77
N SER A 146 -10.13 4.19 -7.03
CA SER A 146 -10.47 4.63 -8.39
C SER A 146 -9.47 5.65 -8.97
N ALA A 147 -9.43 5.74 -10.30
CA ALA A 147 -8.66 6.76 -11.00
C ALA A 147 -9.05 8.20 -10.60
N GLY A 148 -10.31 8.44 -10.25
CA GLY A 148 -10.75 9.75 -9.74
C GLY A 148 -10.10 10.10 -8.40
N VAL A 149 -10.04 9.15 -7.46
CA VAL A 149 -9.35 9.37 -6.18
C VAL A 149 -7.86 9.58 -6.38
N LEU A 150 -7.24 8.82 -7.29
CA LEU A 150 -5.83 9.03 -7.65
C LEU A 150 -5.59 10.43 -8.25
N ALA A 151 -6.43 10.85 -9.19
CA ALA A 151 -6.35 12.18 -9.79
C ALA A 151 -6.49 13.28 -8.73
N THR A 152 -7.39 13.11 -7.75
CA THR A 152 -7.48 14.03 -6.62
C THR A 152 -6.19 14.07 -5.82
N PHE A 153 -5.62 12.92 -5.45
CA PHE A 153 -4.36 12.86 -4.68
C PHE A 153 -3.20 13.54 -5.40
N LEU A 154 -3.09 13.36 -6.71
CA LEU A 154 -2.06 14.01 -7.53
C LEU A 154 -2.26 15.53 -7.62
N TYR A 155 -3.49 16.01 -7.48
CA TYR A 155 -3.84 17.42 -7.58
C TYR A 155 -3.92 18.13 -6.22
N LEU A 156 -3.73 17.42 -5.09
CA LEU A 156 -3.88 17.98 -3.75
C LEU A 156 -2.99 19.20 -3.50
N ASN A 157 -1.72 19.16 -3.94
CA ASN A 157 -0.80 20.28 -3.75
C ASN A 157 -1.28 21.54 -4.49
N GLU A 158 -1.79 21.39 -5.71
CA GLU A 158 -2.33 22.51 -6.48
C GLU A 158 -3.61 23.05 -5.82
N LEU A 159 -4.47 22.16 -5.32
CA LEU A 159 -5.66 22.57 -4.57
C LEU A 159 -5.31 23.36 -3.30
N ASP A 160 -4.25 22.99 -2.59
CA ASP A 160 -3.78 23.69 -1.39
C ASP A 160 -3.28 25.09 -1.73
N HIS A 161 -2.56 25.26 -2.85
CA HIS A 161 -2.10 26.57 -3.32
C HIS A 161 -3.22 27.50 -3.79
N GLN A 162 -4.37 26.96 -4.18
CA GLN A 162 -5.49 27.74 -4.74
C GLN A 162 -6.41 28.35 -3.68
N THR A 163 -6.27 27.97 -2.40
CA THR A 163 -7.19 28.43 -1.35
C THR A 163 -6.55 28.48 0.03
N ASP A 164 -6.68 29.61 0.72
CA ASP A 164 -6.33 29.74 2.15
C ASP A 164 -7.41 29.16 3.08
N LEU A 165 -8.57 28.77 2.53
CA LEU A 165 -9.66 28.13 3.28
C LEU A 165 -9.40 26.64 3.45
N SER A 166 -9.71 26.12 4.63
CA SER A 166 -9.72 24.68 4.85
C SER A 166 -10.72 23.99 3.89
N PHE A 167 -10.32 22.84 3.35
CA PHE A 167 -11.19 22.04 2.46
C PHE A 167 -12.54 21.68 3.09
N ARG A 168 -12.62 21.65 4.42
CA ARG A 168 -13.87 21.50 5.18
C ARG A 168 -14.85 22.63 4.91
N ASN A 169 -14.36 23.86 4.83
CA ASN A 169 -15.14 25.08 4.70
C ASN A 169 -15.29 25.53 3.24
N LEU A 170 -14.66 24.83 2.30
CA LEU A 170 -14.67 25.18 0.89
C LEU A 170 -16.04 24.88 0.25
N ASN A 171 -16.90 25.90 0.11
CA ASN A 171 -18.23 25.78 -0.50
C ASN A 171 -18.22 25.88 -2.05
N ALA A 172 -17.06 25.75 -2.68
CA ALA A 172 -16.88 25.81 -4.12
C ALA A 172 -16.73 24.41 -4.74
N ASP A 173 -17.12 24.28 -6.01
CA ASP A 173 -16.84 23.08 -6.79
C ASP A 173 -15.34 22.99 -7.06
N LEU A 174 -14.74 21.86 -6.65
CA LEU A 174 -13.33 21.57 -6.91
C LEU A 174 -13.16 21.08 -8.35
N HIS A 175 -12.45 21.87 -9.16
CA HIS A 175 -12.06 21.49 -10.51
C HIS A 175 -10.76 20.67 -10.46
N ILE A 176 -10.87 19.36 -10.70
CA ILE A 176 -9.71 18.45 -10.78
C ILE A 176 -9.56 17.96 -12.22
N PRO A 177 -8.42 18.25 -12.89
CA PRO A 177 -8.18 17.77 -14.25
C PRO A 177 -8.34 16.24 -14.37
N GLY A 178 -9.08 15.80 -15.38
CA GLY A 178 -9.33 14.37 -15.62
C GLY A 178 -10.53 13.78 -14.86
N ILE A 179 -11.22 14.58 -14.02
CA ILE A 179 -12.47 14.18 -13.37
C ILE A 179 -13.65 14.95 -14.01
N PRO A 180 -14.69 14.27 -14.52
CA PRO A 180 -15.87 14.94 -15.09
C PRO A 180 -16.57 15.87 -14.07
N HIS A 181 -17.10 17.01 -14.53
CA HIS A 181 -17.79 18.02 -13.70
C HIS A 181 -19.15 17.61 -13.14
N CYS A 182 -19.44 16.33 -13.00
CA CYS A 182 -20.76 15.87 -12.59
C CYS A 182 -20.70 14.97 -11.36
N LEU A 183 -21.48 15.39 -10.35
CA LEU A 183 -22.09 14.64 -9.23
C LEU A 183 -21.38 14.70 -7.86
N PRO A 184 -22.11 14.44 -6.74
CA PRO A 184 -21.78 14.86 -5.36
C PRO A 184 -20.65 14.02 -4.73
N TRP A 185 -19.68 13.61 -5.53
CA TRP A 185 -18.41 13.01 -5.10
C TRP A 185 -17.59 13.97 -4.24
N ILE A 186 -17.71 15.27 -4.52
CA ILE A 186 -17.23 16.33 -3.64
C ILE A 186 -17.83 16.19 -2.22
N CYS A 187 -19.04 15.68 -2.01
CA CYS A 187 -19.58 15.51 -0.65
C CYS A 187 -18.97 14.33 0.11
N LEU A 188 -18.71 13.20 -0.55
CA LEU A 188 -18.08 12.02 0.08
C LEU A 188 -16.58 12.28 0.34
N PHE A 189 -15.89 12.93 -0.59
CA PHE A 189 -14.49 13.29 -0.43
C PHE A 189 -14.31 14.52 0.48
N ARG A 190 -15.20 15.53 0.46
CA ARG A 190 -15.23 16.59 1.49
C ARG A 190 -15.39 15.97 2.87
N CYS A 191 -16.25 14.98 3.07
CA CYS A 191 -16.40 14.35 4.40
C CYS A 191 -15.12 13.59 4.83
N TRP A 192 -14.37 12.99 3.90
CA TRP A 192 -13.11 12.31 4.19
C TRP A 192 -11.94 13.31 4.39
N ILE A 193 -11.70 14.24 3.46
CA ILE A 193 -10.71 15.32 3.57
C ILE A 193 -10.98 16.17 4.81
N ALA A 194 -12.21 16.65 5.01
CA ALA A 194 -12.57 17.53 6.13
C ALA A 194 -12.40 16.87 7.49
N LYS A 195 -12.49 15.55 7.59
CA LYS A 195 -12.30 14.81 8.83
C LYS A 195 -10.85 14.41 9.07
N LYS A 196 -9.97 14.40 8.05
CA LYS A 196 -8.67 13.72 8.16
C LYS A 196 -7.45 14.44 7.59
N LEU A 197 -7.61 15.50 6.79
CA LEU A 197 -6.52 16.35 6.27
C LEU A 197 -6.48 17.72 6.97
N THR A 198 -6.61 17.71 8.29
CA THR A 198 -6.10 18.81 9.12
C THR A 198 -4.66 18.44 9.46
N PHE A 199 -3.71 19.05 8.77
CA PHE A 199 -2.33 19.15 9.27
C PHE A 199 -2.30 20.16 10.41
#